data_AF-Q6BEV3-F1
#
_entry.id   AF-Q6BEV3-F1
#
_cell.length_a   1.000
_cell.length_b   1.000
_cell.length_c   1.000
_cell.angle_alpha   90.00
_cell.angle_beta   90.00
_cell.angle_gamma   90.00
#
_symmetry.space_group_name_H-M   'P 1'
#
loop_
_entity.id
_entity.type
_entity.pdbx_description
1 polymer ?
#
loop_
_entity_poly.entity_id
_entity_poly.type
_entity_poly.pdbx_seq_one_letter_code
_entity_poly.pdbx_strand_id
1 'polypeptide(L)' 'MISDVQLGIAANILGIAMLMLVVLFHYLNANQKNK' A
#
# COMPACT_ATOMS: atom_id res chain seq x y z
N MET A 1 -1.73 -6.11 -25.75
CA MET A 1 -1.82 -4.73 -25.24
C MET A 1 -2.60 -4.79 -23.95
N ILE A 2 -2.04 -4.33 -22.83
CA ILE A 2 -2.79 -4.22 -21.58
C ILE A 2 -3.95 -3.24 -21.83
N SER A 3 -5.18 -3.60 -21.44
CA SER A 3 -6.31 -2.67 -21.60
C SER A 3 -6.26 -1.60 -20.53
N ASP A 4 -6.84 -0.42 -20.81
CA ASP A 4 -6.91 0.68 -19.84
C ASP A 4 -7.58 0.25 -18.54
N VAL A 5 -8.57 -0.66 -18.63
CA VAL A 5 -9.24 -1.25 -17.46
C VAL A 5 -8.30 -2.11 -16.63
N GLN A 6 -7.46 -2.93 -17.27
CA GLN A 6 -6.47 -3.76 -16.56
C GLN A 6 -5.42 -2.90 -15.86
N LEU A 7 -4.93 -1.84 -16.52
CA LEU A 7 -4.00 -0.89 -15.91
C LEU A 7 -4.66 -0.13 -14.75
N GLY A 8 -5.93 0.27 -14.90
CA GLY A 8 -6.70 0.92 -13.84
C GLY A 8 -6.89 0.03 -12.61
N ILE A 9 -7.25 -1.24 -12.80
CA ILE A 9 -7.37 -2.21 -11.70
C ILE A 9 -6.02 -2.42 -11.01
N ALA A 10 -4.93 -2.58 -11.78
CA ALA A 10 -3.59 -2.74 -11.23
C ALA A 10 -3.15 -1.52 -10.40
N ALA A 11 -3.42 -0.29 -10.88
CA ALA A 11 -3.12 0.95 -10.16
C ALA A 11 -3.90 1.05 -8.84
N ASN A 12 -5.18 0.65 -8.82
CA ASN A 12 -5.99 0.62 -7.59
C ASN A 12 -5.44 -0.40 -6.57
N ILE A 13 -5.09 -1.61 -7.01
CA ILE A 13 -4.50 -2.63 -6.14
C ILE A 13 -3.16 -2.13 -5.56
N LEU A 14 -2.31 -1.52 -6.39
CA LEU A 14 -1.05 -0.92 -5.94
C LEU A 14 -1.29 0.22 -4.95
N GLY A 15 -2.30 1.07 -5.17
CA GLY A 15 -2.67 2.14 -4.22
C GLY A 15 -3.09 1.61 -2.85
N ILE A 16 -3.91 0.55 -2.82
CA ILE A 16 -4.33 -0.10 -1.58
C ILE A 16 -3.13 -0.77 -0.89
N ALA A 17 -2.26 -1.46 -1.64
CA ALA A 17 -1.05 -2.08 -1.11
C ALA A 17 -0.09 -1.05 -0.50
N MET A 18 0.11 0.09 -1.16
CA MET A 18 0.92 1.21 -0.65
C MET A 18 0.34 1.77 0.66
N LEU A 19 -0.98 1.98 0.73
CA LEU A 19 -1.63 2.43 1.96
C LEU A 19 -1.45 1.43 3.11
N MET A 20 -1.62 0.12 2.84
CA MET A 20 -1.38 -0.91 3.86
C MET A 20 0.08 -0.93 4.33
N LEU A 21 1.06 -0.78 3.42
CA LEU A 21 2.47 -0.71 3.78
C LEU A 21 2.79 0.52 4.62
N VAL A 22 2.21 1.68 4.31
CA VAL A 22 2.39 2.92 5.11
C VAL A 22 1.81 2.75 6.51
N VAL A 23 0.62 2.15 6.64
CA VAL A 23 0.01 1.86 7.95
C VAL A 23 0.87 0.88 8.74
N LEU A 24 1.37 -0.18 8.10
CA LEU A 24 2.28 -1.15 8.72
C LEU A 24 3.57 -0.48 9.19
N PHE A 25 4.19 0.35 8.34
CA PHE A 25 5.38 1.11 8.70
C PHE A 25 5.13 2.02 9.90
N HIS A 26 3.99 2.73 9.93
CA HIS A 26 3.62 3.58 11.05
C HIS A 26 3.43 2.77 12.34
N TYR A 27 2.76 1.62 12.26
CA TYR A 27 2.58 0.71 13.40
C TYR A 27 3.91 0.20 13.94
N LEU A 28 4.81 -0.26 13.06
CA LEU A 28 6.14 -0.75 13.45
C LEU A 28 6.97 0.35 14.12
N ASN A 29 7.00 1.56 13.53
CA ASN A 29 7.74 2.70 14.08
C ASN A 29 7.16 3.17 15.43
N ALA A 30 5.83 3.21 15.56
CA ALA A 30 5.18 3.51 16.84
C ALA A 30 5.50 2.46 17.92
N ASN A 31 5.54 1.18 17.56
CA ASN A 31 5.90 0.10 18.47
C ASN A 31 7.39 0.13 18.86
N GLN A 32 8.29 0.52 17.94
CA GLN A 32 9.71 0.71 18.26
C GLN A 32 9.94 1.87 19.23
N LYS A 33 9.09 2.90 19.25
CA LYS A 33 9.17 4.00 20.24
C LYS A 33 8.62 3.60 21.61
N ASN A 34 7.84 2.53 21.71
CA ASN A 34 7.27 2.03 22.96
C ASN A 34 8.11 0.91 23.61
N LYS A 35 9.19 0.45 22.95
CA LYS A 35 10.20 -0.45 23.53
C LYS A 35 11.47 0.32 23.85
#